data_AF-A0AAN6ZTW2-F1
#
_entry.id   AF-A0AAN6ZTW2-F1
#
_cell.length_a   1.000
_cell.length_b   1.000
_cell.length_c   1.000
_cell.angle_alpha   90.00
_cell.angle_beta   90.00
_cell.angle_gamma   90.00
#
_symmetry.space_group_name_H-M   'P 1'
#
loop_
_entity.id
_entity.type
_entity.pdbx_description
1 polymer ?
#
loop_
_entity_poly.entity_id
_entity_poly.type
_entity_poly.pdbx_seq_one_letter_code
_entity_poly.pdbx_strand_id
1 'polypeptide(L)'
;VGYSEKVDAECPASPEYYNSALVVDGDGDTVGNYRKSFLHCTDETWARESSDGFFRGELPGLGNVGLGIVRPSSNPYKLEAPWDAFEFGIHILEAQTNVVILTMAWQAQQDPSLLSYNPKEPDVEILVYWVQRLEPIIRDRAGRHAPYRPRVQGRLLSLRLSSRPCRNRLDHHGHLGTPRHVLGF
;
A
#
# COMPACT_ATOMS: atom_id res chain seq x y z
N VAL A 1 -2.70 6.09 -10.08
CA VAL A 1 -4.05 5.53 -9.84
C VAL A 1 -3.93 4.05 -9.55
N GLY A 2 -4.58 3.53 -8.51
CA GLY A 2 -4.61 2.08 -8.22
C GLY A 2 -5.69 1.35 -9.02
N TYR A 3 -5.42 0.14 -9.52
CA TYR A 3 -6.32 -0.67 -10.34
C TYR A 3 -5.99 -2.17 -10.27
N SER A 4 -6.97 -3.01 -10.62
CA SER A 4 -6.76 -4.44 -10.81
C SER A 4 -6.22 -4.70 -12.22
N GLU A 5 -4.98 -5.12 -12.33
CA GLU A 5 -4.33 -5.42 -13.60
C GLU A 5 -4.57 -6.89 -13.97
N LYS A 6 -4.89 -7.14 -15.24
CA LYS A 6 -4.87 -8.47 -15.84
C LYS A 6 -3.76 -8.51 -16.88
N VAL A 7 -2.89 -9.50 -16.78
CA VAL A 7 -1.88 -9.79 -17.80
C VAL A 7 -2.38 -10.96 -18.62
N ASP A 8 -2.50 -10.74 -19.93
CA ASP A 8 -2.80 -11.82 -20.85
C ASP A 8 -1.55 -12.70 -20.96
N ALA A 9 -1.62 -13.87 -20.34
CA ALA A 9 -0.55 -14.86 -20.41
C ALA A 9 -0.48 -15.47 -21.81
N GLU A 10 0.70 -15.92 -22.22
CA GLU A 10 0.91 -16.67 -23.47
C GLU A 10 0.01 -17.93 -23.55
N CYS A 11 -0.35 -18.49 -22.38
CA CYS A 11 -1.34 -19.55 -22.22
C CYS A 11 -2.68 -18.99 -21.68
N PRO A 12 -3.79 -19.05 -22.45
CA PRO A 12 -5.11 -18.54 -22.03
C PRO A 12 -5.67 -19.20 -20.76
N ALA A 13 -5.14 -20.37 -20.38
CA ALA A 13 -5.58 -21.14 -19.22
C ALA A 13 -5.05 -20.62 -17.87
N SER A 14 -4.09 -19.67 -17.88
CA SER A 14 -3.47 -19.17 -16.66
C SER A 14 -3.29 -17.64 -16.69
N PRO A 15 -4.39 -16.86 -16.71
CA PRO A 15 -4.28 -15.40 -16.61
C PRO A 15 -3.65 -15.01 -15.27
N GLU A 16 -2.81 -13.97 -15.30
CA GLU A 16 -2.20 -13.41 -14.10
C GLU A 16 -2.88 -12.10 -13.73
N TYR A 17 -3.11 -11.89 -12.43
CA TYR A 17 -3.74 -10.69 -11.91
C TYR A 17 -2.83 -10.04 -10.89
N TYR A 18 -2.84 -8.71 -10.86
CA TYR A 18 -2.04 -7.92 -9.93
C TYR A 18 -2.86 -6.79 -9.34
N ASN A 19 -2.54 -6.45 -8.08
CA ASN A 19 -2.96 -5.18 -7.49
C ASN A 19 -1.91 -4.13 -7.90
N SER A 20 -2.28 -3.22 -8.79
CA SER A 20 -1.33 -2.37 -9.48
C SER A 20 -1.64 -0.88 -9.31
N ALA A 21 -0.65 -0.04 -9.58
CA ALA A 21 -0.78 1.40 -9.60
C ALA A 21 -0.07 1.98 -10.83
N LEU A 22 -0.83 2.70 -11.64
CA LEU A 22 -0.34 3.41 -12.82
C LEU A 22 0.04 4.85 -12.48
N VAL A 23 1.13 5.33 -13.06
CA VAL A 23 1.53 6.74 -13.03
C VAL A 23 1.37 7.30 -14.45
N VAL A 24 0.63 8.40 -14.55
CA VAL A 24 0.33 9.10 -15.81
C VAL A 24 0.81 10.54 -15.68
N ASP A 25 1.45 11.06 -16.71
CA ASP A 25 1.96 12.43 -16.74
C ASP A 25 0.91 13.47 -17.17
N GLY A 26 1.35 14.71 -17.40
CA GLY A 26 0.48 15.82 -17.80
C GLY A 26 -0.04 15.73 -19.24
N ASP A 27 0.63 14.96 -20.10
CA ASP A 27 0.26 14.76 -21.50
C ASP A 27 -0.68 13.55 -21.66
N GLY A 28 -0.82 12.75 -20.61
CA GLY A 28 -1.66 11.55 -20.58
C GLY A 28 -0.89 10.26 -20.83
N ASP A 29 0.44 10.32 -20.91
CA ASP A 29 1.29 9.17 -21.16
C ASP A 29 1.54 8.38 -19.87
N THR A 30 1.62 7.06 -20.01
CA THR A 30 1.98 6.17 -18.90
C THR A 30 3.48 6.22 -18.65
N VAL A 31 3.87 6.78 -17.52
CA VAL A 31 5.28 6.94 -17.11
C VAL A 31 5.71 6.00 -16.00
N GLY A 32 4.80 5.14 -15.51
CA GLY A 32 5.13 4.08 -14.57
C GLY A 32 3.97 3.13 -14.32
N ASN A 33 4.30 1.87 -14.06
CA ASN A 33 3.36 0.86 -13.58
C ASN A 33 4.02 0.09 -12.44
N TYR A 34 3.36 0.05 -11.29
CA TYR A 34 3.83 -0.63 -10.10
C TYR A 34 2.86 -1.74 -9.72
N ARG A 35 3.36 -2.97 -9.53
CA ARG A 35 2.60 -4.10 -9.02
C ARG A 35 2.93 -4.32 -7.55
N LYS A 36 1.92 -4.56 -6.72
CA LYS A 36 2.08 -4.75 -5.27
C LYS A 36 2.94 -5.97 -4.98
N SER A 37 4.07 -5.76 -4.34
CA SER A 37 5.03 -6.82 -3.98
C SER A 37 4.67 -7.53 -2.66
N PHE A 38 3.81 -6.89 -1.87
CA PHE A 38 3.52 -7.26 -0.51
C PHE A 38 2.00 -7.35 -0.31
N LEU A 39 1.41 -8.53 -0.55
CA LEU A 39 -0.06 -8.69 -0.56
C LEU A 39 -0.68 -8.67 0.84
N HIS A 40 -1.95 -8.27 0.91
CA HIS A 40 -2.82 -8.48 2.06
C HIS A 40 -3.63 -9.78 1.87
N CYS A 41 -4.16 -10.38 2.94
CA CYS A 41 -5.02 -11.58 2.87
C CYS A 41 -6.15 -11.45 1.84
N THR A 42 -6.71 -10.25 1.66
CA THR A 42 -7.72 -10.03 0.61
C THR A 42 -7.15 -10.16 -0.79
N ASP A 43 -5.93 -9.65 -1.01
CA ASP A 43 -5.26 -9.69 -2.32
C ASP A 43 -4.74 -11.09 -2.65
N GLU A 44 -4.29 -11.86 -1.66
CA GLU A 44 -3.74 -13.23 -1.85
C GLU A 44 -4.72 -14.21 -2.52
N THR A 45 -6.03 -13.93 -2.43
CA THR A 45 -7.06 -14.79 -3.04
C THR A 45 -7.20 -14.62 -4.55
N TRP A 46 -6.68 -13.52 -5.12
CA TRP A 46 -6.91 -13.18 -6.52
C TRP A 46 -5.69 -12.60 -7.25
N ALA A 47 -4.74 -11.99 -6.54
CA ALA A 47 -3.56 -11.33 -7.11
C ALA A 47 -2.27 -12.14 -6.87
N ARG A 48 -1.27 -11.93 -7.74
CA ARG A 48 0.10 -12.40 -7.54
C ARG A 48 0.97 -11.30 -6.93
N GLU A 49 1.98 -11.72 -6.18
CA GLU A 49 3.04 -10.82 -5.71
C GLU A 49 3.96 -10.44 -6.87
N SER A 50 4.35 -9.16 -6.91
CA SER A 50 5.46 -8.74 -7.77
C SER A 50 6.81 -9.09 -7.13
N SER A 51 7.73 -9.60 -7.94
CA SER A 51 9.13 -9.79 -7.54
C SER A 51 9.95 -8.51 -7.56
N ASP A 52 9.41 -7.42 -8.12
CA ASP A 52 10.16 -6.20 -8.43
C ASP A 52 10.41 -5.31 -7.18
N GLY A 53 9.88 -5.69 -6.02
CA GLY A 53 9.98 -4.88 -4.81
C GLY A 53 9.16 -3.60 -4.90
N PHE A 54 9.46 -2.58 -4.08
CA PHE A 54 8.73 -1.31 -4.12
C PHE A 54 9.12 -0.48 -5.35
N PHE A 55 8.19 0.31 -5.87
CA PHE A 55 8.49 1.16 -7.02
C PHE A 55 9.55 2.22 -6.68
N ARG A 56 10.46 2.42 -7.64
CA ARG A 56 11.39 3.54 -7.69
C ARG A 56 11.47 4.02 -9.14
N GLY A 57 11.31 5.31 -9.38
CA GLY A 57 11.48 5.90 -10.70
C GLY A 57 11.72 7.40 -10.63
N GLU A 58 12.46 7.95 -11.58
CA GLU A 58 12.61 9.40 -11.73
C GLU A 58 11.47 9.94 -12.59
N LEU A 59 10.74 10.92 -12.07
CA LEU A 59 9.66 11.58 -12.79
C LEU A 59 10.03 13.04 -13.08
N PRO A 60 9.87 13.52 -14.32
CA PRO A 60 10.12 14.91 -14.68
C PRO A 60 9.39 15.88 -13.74
N GLY A 61 10.13 16.82 -13.15
CA GLY A 61 9.59 17.83 -12.23
C GLY A 61 9.34 17.36 -10.78
N LEU A 62 9.34 16.05 -10.50
CA LEU A 62 9.18 15.51 -9.14
C LEU A 62 10.47 14.87 -8.59
N GLY A 63 11.43 14.55 -9.47
CA GLY A 63 12.68 13.88 -9.11
C GLY A 63 12.47 12.39 -8.84
N ASN A 64 13.25 11.82 -7.93
CA ASN A 64 13.10 10.42 -7.54
C ASN A 64 11.78 10.23 -6.79
N VAL A 65 10.95 9.33 -7.29
CA VAL A 65 9.66 8.97 -6.71
C VAL A 65 9.72 7.53 -6.23
N GLY A 66 9.24 7.33 -5.00
CA GLY A 66 9.02 6.03 -4.40
C GLY A 66 7.53 5.81 -4.24
N LEU A 67 7.00 4.72 -4.78
CA LEU A 67 5.57 4.40 -4.71
C LEU A 67 5.34 3.07 -4.01
N GLY A 68 4.39 3.06 -3.08
CA GLY A 68 3.97 1.86 -2.37
C GLY A 68 2.45 1.70 -2.34
N ILE A 69 1.97 0.48 -2.60
CA ILE A 69 0.61 0.05 -2.26
C ILE A 69 0.68 -0.55 -0.86
N VAL A 70 0.20 0.19 0.13
CA VAL A 70 0.39 -0.16 1.54
C VAL A 70 -0.57 -1.30 1.94
N ARG A 71 -0.04 -2.29 2.66
CA ARG A 71 -0.83 -3.34 3.31
C ARG A 71 -1.35 -2.84 4.67
N PRO A 72 -2.65 -3.01 4.99
CA PRO A 72 -3.12 -2.90 6.36
C PRO A 72 -2.61 -4.12 7.14
N SER A 73 -1.54 -3.97 7.90
CA SER A 73 -1.15 -5.03 8.83
C SER A 73 -0.44 -4.45 10.03
N SER A 74 -1.01 -4.69 11.20
CA SER A 74 -0.36 -4.58 12.49
C SER A 74 0.86 -5.52 12.64
N ASN A 75 1.06 -6.47 11.71
CA ASN A 75 2.22 -7.35 11.68
C ASN A 75 3.06 -7.24 10.38
N PRO A 76 4.40 -7.28 10.47
CA PRO A 76 5.31 -7.43 9.33
C PRO A 76 4.99 -8.65 8.44
N TYR A 77 5.46 -8.64 7.18
CA TYR A 77 5.13 -9.61 6.10
C TYR A 77 4.83 -11.03 6.59
N LYS A 78 3.65 -11.59 6.29
CA LYS A 78 3.21 -12.96 6.67
C LYS A 78 3.39 -13.33 8.15
N LEU A 79 3.51 -12.35 9.05
CA LEU A 79 3.91 -12.52 10.46
C LEU A 79 5.37 -12.99 10.66
N GLU A 80 6.22 -12.93 9.62
CA GLU A 80 7.58 -13.48 9.60
C GLU A 80 8.67 -12.42 9.71
N ALA A 81 8.48 -11.25 9.10
CA ALA A 81 9.49 -10.19 9.17
C ALA A 81 9.50 -9.52 10.57
N PRO A 82 10.59 -8.88 11.02
CA PRO A 82 10.60 -8.09 12.25
C PRO A 82 9.82 -6.77 12.12
N TRP A 83 9.26 -6.27 13.23
CA TRP A 83 8.57 -4.98 13.23
C TRP A 83 9.52 -3.81 12.88
N ASP A 84 10.77 -3.89 13.27
CA ASP A 84 11.82 -2.89 13.01
C ASP A 84 12.51 -3.05 11.65
N ALA A 85 12.01 -3.92 10.77
CA ALA A 85 12.55 -4.06 9.41
C ALA A 85 12.31 -2.81 8.54
N PHE A 86 11.22 -2.07 8.80
CA PHE A 86 10.83 -0.84 8.12
C PHE A 86 11.03 -0.88 6.59
N GLU A 87 10.65 -1.97 5.93
CA GLU A 87 11.08 -2.32 4.57
C GLU A 87 10.83 -1.18 3.56
N PHE A 88 9.67 -0.54 3.65
CA PHE A 88 9.34 0.61 2.81
C PHE A 88 10.09 1.89 3.20
N GLY A 89 10.27 2.14 4.51
CA GLY A 89 11.03 3.28 5.01
C GLY A 89 12.50 3.23 4.59
N ILE A 90 13.10 2.04 4.63
CA ILE A 90 14.47 1.80 4.14
C ILE A 90 14.55 1.95 2.63
N HIS A 91 13.60 1.37 1.88
CA HIS A 91 13.53 1.55 0.42
C HIS A 91 13.52 3.03 0.01
N ILE A 92 12.76 3.88 0.71
CA ILE A 92 12.72 5.33 0.44
C ILE A 92 14.09 5.98 0.59
N LEU A 93 14.83 5.61 1.63
CA LEU A 93 16.16 6.13 1.91
C LEU A 93 17.17 5.68 0.86
N GLU A 94 17.20 4.39 0.55
CA GLU A 94 18.08 3.80 -0.47
C GLU A 94 17.78 4.33 -1.88
N ALA A 95 16.49 4.53 -2.18
CA ALA A 95 16.03 5.13 -3.41
C ALA A 95 16.31 6.63 -3.53
N GLN A 96 16.73 7.27 -2.42
CA GLN A 96 16.93 8.72 -2.32
C GLN A 96 15.72 9.51 -2.85
N THR A 97 14.54 9.07 -2.42
CA THR A 97 13.26 9.55 -2.94
C THR A 97 12.99 11.00 -2.51
N ASN A 98 12.61 11.85 -3.45
CA ASN A 98 12.14 13.22 -3.22
C ASN A 98 10.65 13.25 -2.88
N VAL A 99 9.84 12.41 -3.53
CA VAL A 99 8.39 12.34 -3.35
C VAL A 99 7.96 10.90 -3.10
N VAL A 100 7.30 10.68 -1.97
CA VAL A 100 6.74 9.37 -1.61
C VAL A 100 5.25 9.37 -1.92
N ILE A 101 4.79 8.41 -2.71
CA ILE A 101 3.38 8.21 -3.04
C ILE A 101 2.90 6.92 -2.37
N LEU A 102 1.86 7.05 -1.55
CA LEU A 102 1.21 5.93 -0.89
C LEU A 102 -0.20 5.76 -1.42
N THR A 103 -0.45 4.64 -2.07
CA THR A 103 -1.80 4.20 -2.43
C THR A 103 -2.26 3.15 -1.41
N MET A 104 -3.48 3.27 -0.90
CA MET A 104 -3.94 2.38 0.17
C MET A 104 -5.46 2.21 0.16
N ALA A 105 -5.89 1.02 0.59
CA ALA A 105 -7.26 0.74 1.00
C ALA A 105 -7.20 0.24 2.45
N TRP A 106 -6.86 1.15 3.37
CA TRP A 106 -6.60 0.80 4.76
C TRP A 106 -7.90 0.69 5.55
N GLN A 107 -8.04 -0.39 6.33
CA GLN A 107 -9.20 -0.62 7.19
C GLN A 107 -9.15 0.26 8.42
N ALA A 108 -10.16 1.13 8.58
CA ALA A 108 -10.32 1.90 9.81
C ALA A 108 -10.43 0.96 11.01
N GLN A 109 -9.77 1.31 12.11
CA GLN A 109 -9.84 0.52 13.36
C GLN A 109 -10.93 1.06 14.29
N GLN A 110 -11.38 2.29 14.05
CA GLN A 110 -12.48 2.90 14.77
C GLN A 110 -13.85 2.28 14.45
N ASP A 111 -14.76 2.39 15.41
CA ASP A 111 -16.16 2.03 15.22
C ASP A 111 -16.78 2.81 14.05
N PRO A 112 -17.47 2.15 13.10
CA PRO A 112 -18.13 2.79 11.97
C PRO A 112 -19.08 3.94 12.35
N SER A 113 -19.71 3.87 13.52
CA SER A 113 -20.59 4.91 14.04
C SER A 113 -19.85 6.20 14.39
N LEU A 114 -18.64 6.09 14.96
CA LEU A 114 -17.79 7.23 15.30
C LEU A 114 -17.24 7.90 14.03
N LEU A 115 -16.87 7.11 13.03
CA LEU A 115 -16.44 7.61 11.71
C LEU A 115 -17.56 8.36 10.98
N SER A 116 -18.81 7.93 11.18
CA SER A 116 -19.98 8.57 10.57
C SER A 116 -20.38 9.85 11.31
N TYR A 117 -20.15 9.90 12.63
CA TYR A 117 -20.46 11.06 13.46
C TYR A 117 -19.55 12.25 13.15
N ASN A 118 -18.25 12.00 12.97
CA ASN A 118 -17.28 13.05 12.62
C ASN A 118 -16.39 12.66 11.43
N PRO A 119 -16.93 12.66 10.20
CA PRO A 119 -16.22 12.16 9.03
C PRO A 119 -15.01 13.00 8.62
N LYS A 120 -14.87 14.21 9.19
CA LYS A 120 -13.74 15.13 8.95
C LYS A 120 -12.55 14.84 9.85
N GLU A 121 -12.76 14.18 10.98
CA GLU A 121 -11.65 13.80 11.86
C GLU A 121 -10.97 12.52 11.32
N PRO A 122 -9.64 12.53 11.21
CA PRO A 122 -8.91 11.34 10.80
C PRO A 122 -8.83 10.34 11.95
N ASP A 123 -8.72 9.05 11.60
CA ASP A 123 -8.35 8.00 12.56
C ASP A 123 -6.89 8.23 13.01
N VAL A 124 -6.73 8.82 14.20
CA VAL A 124 -5.42 9.25 14.73
C VAL A 124 -4.51 8.04 15.01
N GLU A 125 -5.07 6.90 15.42
CA GLU A 125 -4.29 5.70 15.71
C GLU A 125 -3.61 5.17 14.45
N ILE A 126 -4.34 5.18 13.33
CA ILE A 126 -3.80 4.81 12.02
C ILE A 126 -2.72 5.80 11.55
N LEU A 127 -2.93 7.11 11.78
CA LEU A 127 -1.91 8.11 11.46
C LEU A 127 -0.62 7.88 12.25
N VAL A 128 -0.73 7.62 13.55
CA VAL A 128 0.43 7.33 14.41
C VAL A 128 1.16 6.08 13.92
N TYR A 129 0.43 5.02 13.60
CA TYR A 129 1.00 3.81 13.02
C TYR A 129 1.79 4.12 11.73
N TRP A 130 1.22 4.89 10.79
CA TRP A 130 1.92 5.23 9.54
C TRP A 130 3.19 6.04 9.79
N VAL A 131 3.15 6.98 10.74
CA VAL A 131 4.33 7.76 11.13
C VAL A 131 5.40 6.86 11.74
N GLN A 132 5.04 5.92 12.60
CA GLN A 132 5.97 4.94 13.18
C GLN A 132 6.62 4.04 12.12
N ARG A 133 5.92 3.69 11.04
CA ARG A 133 6.50 2.90 9.94
C ARG A 133 7.48 3.68 9.06
N LEU A 134 7.43 5.00 9.09
CA LEU A 134 8.32 5.91 8.35
C LEU A 134 9.46 6.45 9.23
N GLU A 135 9.64 5.88 10.40
CA GLU A 135 10.60 6.33 11.41
C GLU A 135 12.05 6.44 10.92
N PRO A 136 12.59 5.53 10.09
CA PRO A 136 13.94 5.67 9.54
C PRO A 136 14.15 7.01 8.80
N ILE A 137 13.13 7.49 8.09
CA ILE A 137 13.17 8.75 7.34
C ILE A 137 13.16 9.95 8.29
N ILE A 138 12.44 9.84 9.41
CA ILE A 138 12.34 10.89 10.43
C ILE A 138 13.68 11.02 11.16
N ARG A 139 14.26 9.89 11.59
CA ARG A 139 15.59 9.87 12.25
C ARG A 139 16.69 10.41 11.36
N ASP A 140 16.71 10.00 10.09
CA ASP A 140 17.70 10.46 9.13
C ASP A 140 17.68 12.00 8.97
N ARG A 141 16.50 12.62 8.96
CA ARG A 141 16.40 14.09 8.97
C ARG A 141 16.88 14.72 10.27
N ALA A 142 16.55 14.12 11.41
CA ALA A 142 16.98 14.63 12.71
C ALA A 142 18.52 14.63 12.86
N GLY A 143 19.20 13.62 12.30
CA GLY A 143 20.66 13.56 12.24
C GLY A 143 21.30 14.52 11.23
N ARG A 144 20.55 15.02 10.25
CA ARG A 144 21.01 15.91 9.16
C ARG A 144 20.73 17.40 9.40
N HIS A 145 20.54 17.86 10.64
CA HIS A 145 20.47 19.30 10.96
C HIS A 145 21.85 20.02 10.86
N ALA A 146 22.49 19.90 9.70
CA ALA A 146 23.51 20.79 9.13
C ALA A 146 22.99 21.25 7.74
N PRO A 147 23.37 22.44 7.25
CA PRO A 147 22.46 23.47 6.73
C PRO A 147 21.52 23.02 5.59
N TYR A 148 20.26 23.43 5.78
CA TYR A 148 19.11 23.52 4.86
C TYR A 148 19.30 23.02 3.41
N ARG A 149 18.72 21.86 3.09
CA ARG A 149 18.22 21.53 1.75
C ARG A 149 16.73 21.18 1.83
N PRO A 150 15.82 21.93 1.19
CA PRO A 150 14.44 21.49 1.02
C PRO A 150 14.45 20.49 -0.18
N ARG A 151 13.57 19.50 -0.38
CA ARG A 151 12.17 19.31 -0.03
C ARG A 151 11.88 17.80 -0.04
N VAL A 152 11.12 17.32 0.95
CA VAL A 152 10.18 16.22 0.74
C VAL A 152 8.82 16.81 1.07
N GLN A 153 8.00 17.02 0.05
CA GLN A 153 6.64 17.48 0.23
C GLN A 153 5.74 16.25 0.25
N GLY A 154 5.51 15.70 1.44
CA GLY A 154 4.57 14.61 1.62
C GLY A 154 3.15 15.13 1.35
N ARG A 155 2.55 14.72 0.24
CA ARG A 155 1.09 14.82 0.03
C ARG A 155 0.51 13.43 0.18
N LEU A 156 -0.26 13.23 1.24
CA LEU A 156 -1.06 12.02 1.43
C LEU A 156 -2.33 12.14 0.57
N LEU A 157 -2.39 11.42 -0.54
CA LEU A 157 -3.60 11.26 -1.34
C LEU A 157 -4.24 9.92 -0.98
N SER A 158 -5.33 9.96 -0.20
CA SER A 158 -6.08 8.76 0.18
C SER A 158 -7.35 8.65 -0.66
N LEU A 159 -7.50 7.51 -1.35
CA LEU A 159 -8.75 7.10 -1.99
C LEU A 159 -9.37 6.02 -1.09
N ARG A 160 -10.55 6.32 -0.52
CA ARG A 160 -11.28 5.36 0.31
C ARG A 160 -11.97 4.32 -0.58
N LEU A 161 -11.57 3.06 -0.43
CA LEU A 161 -12.32 1.91 -0.94
C LEU A 161 -12.84 1.10 0.25
N SER A 162 -14.13 0.76 0.21
CA SER A 162 -14.77 -0.08 1.22
C SER A 162 -14.25 -1.52 1.07
N SER A 163 -13.53 -2.02 2.07
CA SER A 163 -13.03 -3.40 2.09
C SER A 163 -13.71 -4.19 3.21
N ARG A 164 -14.03 -5.47 2.96
CA ARG A 164 -14.60 -6.38 3.96
C ARG A 164 -13.54 -6.80 5.00
N PRO A 165 -13.90 -7.02 6.27
CA PRO A 165 -12.94 -7.44 7.31
C PRO A 165 -12.30 -8.80 6.96
N CYS A 166 -10.97 -8.92 7.07
CA CYS A 166 -10.32 -10.23 7.04
C CYS A 166 -10.60 -10.95 8.37
N ARG A 167 -11.38 -12.04 8.34
CA ARG A 167 -11.38 -13.00 9.45
C ARG A 167 -10.16 -13.90 9.31
N ASN A 168 -9.28 -13.87 10.29
CA ASN A 168 -8.23 -14.89 10.43
C ASN A 168 -8.91 -16.26 10.54
N ARG A 169 -8.60 -17.16 9.60
CA ARG A 169 -9.07 -18.54 9.62
C ARG A 169 -8.32 -19.29 10.72
N LEU A 170 -8.88 -19.32 11.93
CA LEU A 170 -8.55 -20.35 12.91
C LEU A 170 -9.37 -21.59 12.54
N ASP A 171 -8.73 -22.57 11.94
CA ASP A 171 -9.33 -23.88 11.70
C ASP A 171 -9.51 -24.59 13.05
N HIS A 172 -10.74 -24.59 13.55
CA HIS A 172 -11.20 -25.61 14.47
C HIS A 172 -12.32 -26.41 13.80
N HIS A 173 -12.10 -27.72 13.70
CA HIS A 173 -13.03 -28.73 13.22
C HIS A 173 -14.49 -28.45 13.64
N GLY A 174 -15.39 -28.39 12.65
CA GLY A 174 -16.84 -28.36 12.87
C GLY A 174 -17.61 -28.07 11.59
N HIS A 175 -18.59 -28.90 11.25
CA HIS A 175 -19.23 -29.02 9.95
C HIS A 175 -20.15 -27.85 9.49
N LEU A 176 -20.15 -27.68 8.16
CA LEU A 176 -21.25 -27.37 7.20
C LEU A 176 -22.11 -26.08 7.33
N GLY A 177 -22.06 -25.27 6.26
CA GLY A 177 -23.10 -24.30 5.90
C GLY A 177 -22.67 -23.36 4.76
N THR A 178 -23.19 -23.58 3.55
CA THR A 178 -22.88 -22.94 2.26
C THR A 178 -22.87 -21.39 2.23
N PRO A 179 -22.11 -20.76 1.31
CA PRO A 179 -22.49 -19.47 0.74
C PRO A 179 -22.85 -19.61 -0.76
N ARG A 180 -24.13 -19.39 -1.08
CA ARG A 180 -24.54 -18.86 -2.39
C ARG A 180 -24.65 -17.35 -2.25
N HIS A 181 -23.85 -16.62 -3.02
CA HIS A 181 -24.31 -15.76 -4.10
C HIS A 181 -23.13 -14.94 -4.63
N VAL A 182 -22.82 -15.19 -5.89
CA VAL A 182 -21.96 -14.38 -6.75
C VAL A 182 -22.76 -13.13 -7.13
N LEU A 183 -22.15 -11.95 -6.99
CA LEU A 183 -22.45 -10.83 -7.87
C LEU A 183 -21.14 -10.10 -8.16
N GLY A 184 -20.76 -10.16 -9.44
CA GLY A 184 -19.72 -9.33 -10.04
C GLY A 184 -20.31 -8.04 -10.59
N PHE A 185 -19.44 -7.04 -10.63
CA PHE A 185 -19.57 -5.66 -11.13
C PHE A 185 -20.67 -4.80 -10.49
#